data_AF-A0A2A3IXB0-F1
#
_entry.id   AF-A0A2A3IXB0-F1
#
_cell.length_a   1.000
_cell.length_b   1.000
_cell.length_c   1.000
_cell.angle_alpha   90.00
_cell.angle_beta   90.00
_cell.angle_gamma   90.00
#
_symmetry.space_group_name_H-M   'P 1'
#
loop_
_entity.id
_entity.type
_entity.pdbx_description
1 polymer ?
#
loop_
_entity_poly.entity_id
_entity_poly.type
_entity_poly.pdbx_seq_one_letter_code
_entity_poly.pdbx_strand_id
1 'polypeptide(L)'
;MRSGERALSVLEALRERGEAAGHGWRLDTELLPPHLQQVNALENQALVEFASREDRAELSALEGRPVRWAARLTPYGHDTLAYGQSRPRAEPSSGNAGLNRQLVELIPSQMAALRVRDLADQLRMPPADGLAEQVRAAS
;
A
#
# COMPACT_ATOMS: atom_id res chain seq x y z
N MET A 1 -9.68 -0.74 -16.02
CA MET A 1 -8.75 -0.76 -14.87
C MET A 1 -8.17 -2.16 -14.71
N ARG A 2 -6.84 -2.24 -14.70
CA ARG A 2 -6.09 -3.49 -14.45
C ARG A 2 -6.35 -3.96 -13.02
N SER A 3 -6.25 -5.28 -12.76
CA SER A 3 -6.53 -5.87 -11.44
C SER A 3 -5.72 -5.20 -10.31
N GLY A 4 -4.44 -4.90 -10.55
CA GLY A 4 -3.57 -4.23 -9.57
C GLY A 4 -3.95 -2.77 -9.27
N GLU A 5 -4.48 -2.01 -10.24
CA GLU A 5 -4.94 -0.63 -10.00
C GLU A 5 -6.16 -0.60 -9.08
N ARG A 6 -7.05 -1.60 -9.20
CA ARG A 6 -8.20 -1.75 -8.30
C ARG A 6 -7.76 -2.11 -6.88
N ALA A 7 -6.80 -3.02 -6.74
CA ALA A 7 -6.26 -3.39 -5.43
C ALA A 7 -5.64 -2.18 -4.71
N LEU A 8 -4.82 -1.38 -5.41
CA LEU A 8 -4.23 -0.17 -4.84
C LEU A 8 -5.28 0.87 -4.43
N SER A 9 -6.33 1.04 -5.22
CA SER A 9 -7.44 1.96 -4.89
C SER A 9 -8.17 1.52 -3.60
N VAL A 10 -8.32 0.22 -3.36
CA VAL A 10 -8.94 -0.31 -2.14
C VAL A 10 -8.04 -0.10 -0.92
N LEU A 11 -6.73 -0.34 -1.06
CA LEU A 11 -5.75 -0.09 0.00
C LEU A 11 -5.68 1.40 0.38
N GLU A 12 -5.67 2.29 -0.62
CA GLU A 12 -5.72 3.74 -0.40
C GLU A 12 -6.99 4.17 0.34
N ALA A 13 -8.14 3.70 -0.13
CA ALA A 13 -9.43 3.97 0.49
C ALA A 13 -9.55 3.43 1.93
N LEU A 14 -8.85 2.34 2.26
CA LEU A 14 -8.76 1.77 3.61
C LEU A 14 -7.86 2.63 4.51
N ARG A 15 -6.70 3.06 4.01
CA ARG A 15 -5.77 3.93 4.75
C ARG A 15 -6.40 5.26 5.12
N GLU A 16 -6.92 5.99 4.13
CA GLU A 16 -7.46 7.35 4.33
C GLU A 16 -8.59 7.37 5.35
N ARG A 17 -9.48 6.38 5.28
CA ARG A 17 -10.63 6.29 6.19
C ARG A 17 -10.25 5.77 7.58
N GLY A 18 -9.30 4.85 7.67
CA GLY A 18 -8.74 4.42 8.95
C GLY A 18 -8.04 5.56 9.69
N GLU A 19 -7.32 6.42 8.98
CA GLU A 19 -6.71 7.64 9.52
C GLU A 19 -7.78 8.66 9.96
N ALA A 20 -8.81 8.89 9.15
CA ALA A 20 -9.90 9.81 9.48
C ALA A 20 -10.70 9.40 10.73
N ALA A 21 -10.86 8.10 10.96
CA ALA A 21 -11.58 7.58 12.12
C ALA A 21 -10.74 7.61 13.42
N GLY A 22 -9.44 7.90 13.35
CA GLY A 22 -8.54 8.01 14.52
C GLY A 22 -8.20 6.69 15.22
N HIS A 23 -8.96 5.62 14.99
CA HIS A 23 -8.72 4.28 15.54
C HIS A 23 -8.07 3.32 14.52
N GLY A 24 -7.76 3.78 13.30
CA GLY A 24 -7.00 3.02 12.31
C GLY A 24 -7.76 1.86 11.66
N TRP A 25 -9.06 1.70 11.95
CA TRP A 25 -9.91 0.66 11.37
C TRP A 25 -10.92 1.27 10.41
N ARG A 26 -11.23 0.55 9.34
CA ARG A 26 -12.37 0.86 8.49
C ARG A 26 -13.54 -0.03 8.82
N LEU A 27 -14.73 0.57 8.95
CA LEU A 27 -15.93 -0.10 9.43
C LEU A 27 -16.89 -0.52 8.30
N ASP A 28 -17.84 -1.35 8.67
CA ASP A 28 -18.85 -1.97 7.81
C ASP A 28 -19.79 -1.02 7.05
N THR A 29 -20.00 0.19 7.56
CA THR A 29 -20.89 1.19 6.97
C THR A 29 -20.31 1.94 5.79
N GLU A 30 -19.00 1.82 5.55
CA GLU A 30 -18.29 2.70 4.62
C GLU A 30 -17.88 2.03 3.31
N LEU A 31 -18.35 0.80 3.06
CA LEU A 31 -18.06 0.01 1.87
C LEU A 31 -19.30 -0.67 1.30
N LEU A 32 -19.57 -0.43 0.02
CA LEU A 32 -20.55 -1.21 -0.75
C LEU A 32 -20.16 -2.70 -0.77
N PRO A 33 -21.12 -3.65 -0.81
CA PRO A 33 -20.88 -5.10 -0.81
C PRO A 33 -19.81 -5.63 -1.79
N PRO A 34 -19.64 -5.09 -3.02
CA PRO A 34 -18.58 -5.52 -3.94
C PRO A 34 -17.16 -5.33 -3.39
N HIS A 35 -16.97 -4.43 -2.43
CA HIS A 35 -15.67 -4.20 -1.83
C HIS A 35 -15.32 -5.24 -0.77
N LEU A 36 -16.29 -5.91 -0.14
CA LEU A 36 -16.00 -6.93 0.86
C LEU A 36 -15.28 -8.14 0.23
N GLN A 37 -15.68 -8.55 -0.97
CA GLN A 37 -14.98 -9.60 -1.72
C GLN A 37 -13.53 -9.21 -2.06
N GLN A 38 -13.30 -7.93 -2.34
CA GLN A 38 -11.95 -7.41 -2.61
C GLN A 38 -11.11 -7.33 -1.34
N VAL A 39 -11.69 -6.93 -0.21
CA VAL A 39 -11.01 -6.92 1.09
C VAL A 39 -10.63 -8.36 1.50
N ASN A 40 -11.51 -9.34 1.31
CA ASN A 40 -11.18 -10.76 1.53
C ASN A 40 -10.03 -11.22 0.63
N ALA A 41 -9.99 -10.81 -0.64
CA ALA A 41 -8.89 -11.15 -1.53
C ALA A 41 -7.55 -10.52 -1.12
N LEU A 42 -7.58 -9.34 -0.49
CA LEU A 42 -6.41 -8.66 0.05
C LEU A 42 -5.95 -9.26 1.38
N GLU A 43 -6.89 -9.74 2.20
CA GLU A 43 -6.59 -10.46 3.44
C GLU A 43 -5.90 -11.80 3.15
N ASN A 44 -6.37 -12.55 2.14
CA ASN A 44 -5.67 -13.75 1.65
C ASN A 44 -4.24 -13.49 1.13
N GLN A 45 -3.90 -12.23 0.82
CA GLN A 45 -2.55 -11.79 0.43
C GLN A 45 -1.77 -11.17 1.60
N ALA A 46 -2.31 -11.21 2.82
CA ALA A 46 -1.78 -10.59 4.02
C ALA A 46 -1.55 -9.07 3.91
N LEU A 47 -2.27 -8.39 3.00
CA LEU A 47 -2.20 -6.93 2.81
C LEU A 47 -3.14 -6.18 3.77
N VAL A 48 -4.18 -6.86 4.23
CA VAL A 48 -5.21 -6.32 5.11
C VAL A 48 -5.49 -7.37 6.17
N GLU A 49 -5.82 -6.92 7.37
CA GLU A 49 -6.32 -7.80 8.44
C GLU A 49 -7.72 -7.39 8.87
N PHE A 50 -8.52 -8.39 9.25
CA PHE A 50 -9.84 -8.18 9.84
C PHE A 50 -9.73 -8.07 11.36
N ALA A 51 -10.56 -7.19 11.93
CA ALA A 51 -10.71 -7.04 13.37
C ALA A 51 -11.15 -8.35 14.01
N SER A 52 -10.50 -8.70 15.11
CA SER A 52 -10.91 -9.83 15.93
C SER A 52 -12.29 -9.59 16.54
N ARG A 53 -12.86 -10.62 17.17
CA ARG A 53 -14.14 -10.46 17.88
C ARG A 53 -14.05 -9.41 18.99
N GLU A 54 -12.91 -9.33 19.68
CA GLU A 54 -12.64 -8.40 20.77
C GLU A 54 -12.51 -6.97 20.22
N ASP A 55 -11.66 -6.78 19.21
CA ASP A 55 -11.51 -5.47 18.55
C ASP A 55 -12.87 -4.94 18.05
N ARG A 56 -13.70 -5.80 17.45
CA ARG A 56 -15.04 -5.37 17.00
C ARG A 56 -15.96 -5.01 18.15
N ALA A 57 -15.83 -5.65 19.31
CA ALA A 57 -16.64 -5.32 20.48
C ALA A 57 -16.26 -3.93 21.02
N GLU A 58 -14.96 -3.64 21.10
CA GLU A 58 -14.44 -2.32 21.45
C GLU A 58 -14.87 -1.25 20.44
N LEU A 59 -14.70 -1.52 19.14
CA LEU A 59 -15.16 -0.62 18.08
C LEU A 59 -16.68 -0.40 18.15
N SER A 60 -17.47 -1.43 18.46
CA SER A 60 -18.92 -1.28 18.61
C SER A 60 -19.29 -0.40 19.81
N ALA A 61 -18.54 -0.47 20.90
CA ALA A 61 -18.72 0.38 22.05
C ALA A 61 -18.35 1.83 21.75
N LEU A 62 -17.25 2.06 21.03
CA LEU A 62 -16.80 3.39 20.60
C LEU A 62 -17.80 4.05 19.64
N GLU A 63 -18.34 3.28 18.69
CA GLU A 63 -19.25 3.77 17.66
C GLU A 63 -20.71 3.88 18.13
N GLY A 64 -21.04 3.33 19.30
CA GLY A 64 -22.40 3.27 19.82
C GLY A 64 -23.36 2.41 18.97
N ARG A 65 -22.82 1.54 18.10
CA ARG A 65 -23.58 0.65 17.22
C ARG A 65 -22.82 -0.66 16.95
N PRO A 66 -23.52 -1.75 16.59
CA PRO A 66 -22.85 -2.98 16.20
C PRO A 66 -21.98 -2.82 14.95
N VAL A 67 -20.70 -3.19 15.06
CA VAL A 67 -19.74 -3.28 13.94
C VAL A 67 -19.67 -4.74 13.46
N ARG A 68 -20.15 -5.01 12.24
CA ARG A 68 -20.21 -6.37 11.66
C ARG A 68 -18.85 -6.88 11.21
N TRP A 69 -18.04 -5.99 10.64
CA TRP A 69 -16.66 -6.24 10.27
C TRP A 69 -15.89 -4.93 10.35
N ALA A 70 -14.59 -5.03 10.58
CA ALA A 70 -13.68 -3.92 10.45
C ALA A 70 -12.35 -4.44 9.86
N ALA A 71 -11.67 -3.61 9.06
CA ALA A 71 -10.44 -4.00 8.41
C ALA A 71 -9.42 -2.86 8.41
N ARG A 72 -8.13 -3.20 8.47
CA ARG A 72 -7.03 -2.23 8.37
C ARG A 72 -5.85 -2.79 7.59
N LEU A 73 -4.99 -1.92 7.08
CA LEU A 73 -3.77 -2.35 6.39
C LEU A 73 -2.82 -3.01 7.39
N THR A 74 -2.21 -4.11 6.97
CA THR A 74 -1.03 -4.66 7.65
C THR A 74 0.20 -3.82 7.32
N PRO A 75 1.33 -3.97 8.03
CA PRO A 75 2.60 -3.35 7.62
C PRO A 75 2.96 -3.64 6.16
N TYR A 76 2.76 -4.88 5.71
CA TYR A 76 2.99 -5.29 4.32
C TYR A 76 2.02 -4.61 3.33
N GLY A 77 0.76 -4.40 3.73
CA GLY A 77 -0.22 -3.62 2.96
C GLY A 77 0.18 -2.16 2.80
N HIS A 78 0.71 -1.53 3.86
CA HIS A 78 1.24 -0.16 3.81
C HIS A 78 2.42 -0.05 2.84
N ASP A 79 3.35 -0.99 2.91
CA ASP A 79 4.54 -1.00 2.03
C ASP A 79 4.15 -1.26 0.57
N THR A 80 3.18 -2.14 0.33
CA THR A 80 2.62 -2.41 -1.00
C THR A 80 1.96 -1.16 -1.59
N LEU A 81 1.22 -0.40 -0.77
CA LEU A 81 0.63 0.87 -1.19
C LEU A 81 1.71 1.91 -1.53
N ALA A 82 2.72 2.07 -0.65
CA ALA A 82 3.84 2.99 -0.87
C ALA A 82 4.62 2.66 -2.15
N TYR A 83 4.93 1.38 -2.37
CA TYR A 83 5.58 0.92 -3.60
C TYR A 83 4.70 1.16 -4.84
N GLY A 84 3.40 0.89 -4.75
CA GLY A 84 2.44 1.16 -5.82
C GLY A 84 2.37 2.65 -6.21
N GLN A 85 2.38 3.55 -5.22
CA GLN A 85 2.34 5.01 -5.41
C GLN A 85 3.66 5.57 -5.96
N SER A 86 4.80 4.93 -5.68
CA SER A 86 6.10 5.33 -6.26
C SER A 86 6.23 5.08 -7.76
N ARG A 87 5.32 4.30 -8.36
CA ARG A 87 5.32 4.10 -9.82
C ARG A 87 4.91 5.41 -10.49
N PRO A 88 5.76 5.97 -11.38
CA PRO A 88 5.35 7.09 -12.19
C PRO A 88 4.06 6.72 -12.91
N ARG A 89 3.05 7.57 -12.78
CA ARG A 89 1.95 7.57 -13.76
C ARG A 89 2.62 7.76 -15.11
N ALA A 90 2.23 6.98 -16.11
CA ALA A 90 2.80 7.07 -17.45
C ALA A 90 2.44 8.45 -18.04
N GLU A 91 3.20 9.47 -17.67
CA GLU A 91 3.19 10.76 -18.32
C GLU A 91 4.24 10.70 -19.44
N PRO A 92 3.90 11.16 -20.65
CA PRO A 92 4.89 11.29 -21.69
C PRO A 92 5.93 12.31 -21.22
N SER A 93 7.18 11.88 -21.08
CA SER A 93 8.30 12.74 -20.71
C SER A 93 8.34 13.96 -21.64
N SER A 94 8.03 15.14 -21.10
CA SER A 94 8.26 16.40 -21.78
C SER A 94 9.77 16.56 -21.94
N GLY A 95 10.26 16.37 -23.16
CA GLY A 95 11.67 16.37 -23.50
C GLY A 95 12.31 17.73 -23.24
N ASN A 96 12.83 17.94 -22.04
CA ASN A 96 13.85 18.96 -21.79
C ASN A 96 14.73 18.54 -20.61
N ALA A 97 15.56 17.53 -20.83
CA ALA A 97 16.68 17.26 -19.93
C ALA A 97 17.71 18.38 -20.13
N GLY A 98 17.88 19.25 -19.13
CA GLY A 98 18.86 20.33 -19.17
C GLY A 98 20.26 19.81 -19.49
N LEU A 99 21.10 20.69 -20.08
CA LEU A 99 22.38 20.42 -20.75
C LEU A 99 23.40 19.51 -20.01
N ASN A 100 23.19 19.16 -18.74
CA ASN A 100 24.06 18.30 -17.93
C ASN A 100 23.37 17.03 -17.40
N ARG A 101 22.18 16.64 -17.89
CA ARG A 101 21.48 15.41 -17.48
C ARG A 101 21.40 14.42 -18.65
N GLN A 102 22.06 13.28 -18.51
CA GLN A 102 21.94 12.16 -19.44
C GLN A 102 20.74 11.28 -19.05
N LEU A 103 19.84 11.03 -19.99
CA LEU A 103 18.80 10.03 -19.84
C LEU A 103 19.43 8.63 -19.95
N VAL A 104 19.17 7.79 -18.96
CA VAL A 104 19.61 6.38 -18.95
C VAL A 104 18.36 5.50 -18.96
N GLU A 105 18.29 4.59 -19.93
CA GLU A 105 17.25 3.57 -19.95
C GLU A 105 17.60 2.46 -18.96
N LEU A 106 16.66 2.15 -18.08
CA LEU A 106 16.80 1.10 -17.08
C LEU A 106 15.78 0.00 -17.34
N ILE A 107 16.20 -1.26 -17.21
CA ILE A 107 15.27 -2.39 -17.32
C ILE A 107 14.31 -2.41 -16.12
N PRO A 108 13.14 -3.07 -16.22
CA PRO A 108 12.13 -3.05 -15.16
C PRO A 108 12.64 -3.46 -13.77
N SER A 109 13.59 -4.39 -13.68
CA SER A 109 14.20 -4.81 -12.41
C SER A 109 15.11 -3.73 -11.81
N GLN A 110 15.89 -3.01 -12.62
CA GLN A 110 16.71 -1.90 -12.17
C GLN A 110 15.84 -0.73 -11.68
N MET A 111 14.78 -0.40 -12.43
CA MET A 111 13.79 0.58 -11.99
C MET A 111 13.11 0.18 -10.68
N ALA A 112 12.80 -1.11 -10.50
CA ALA A 112 12.22 -1.61 -9.26
C ALA A 112 13.20 -1.47 -8.08
N ALA A 113 14.48 -1.83 -8.28
CA ALA A 113 15.51 -1.73 -7.25
C ALA A 113 15.73 -0.27 -6.78
N LEU A 114 15.76 0.68 -7.71
CA LEU A 114 15.86 2.11 -7.35
C LEU A 114 14.66 2.58 -6.54
N ARG A 115 13.44 2.21 -6.93
CA ARG A 115 12.23 2.57 -6.17
C ARG A 115 12.23 2.00 -4.76
N VAL A 116 12.62 0.73 -4.60
CA VAL A 116 12.73 0.12 -3.27
C VAL A 116 13.77 0.84 -2.44
N ARG A 117 14.91 1.22 -3.03
CA ARG A 117 15.96 1.99 -2.34
C ARG A 117 15.46 3.36 -1.88
N ASP A 118 14.75 4.08 -2.74
CA ASP A 118 14.24 5.43 -2.42
C ASP A 118 13.10 5.39 -1.37
N LEU A 119 12.43 4.24 -1.24
CA LEU A 119 11.40 4.01 -0.24
C LEU A 119 11.94 3.42 1.07
N ALA A 120 13.21 3.04 1.17
CA ALA A 120 13.72 2.24 2.29
C ALA A 120 13.39 2.81 3.67
N ASP A 121 13.46 4.13 3.84
CA ASP A 121 13.13 4.83 5.10
C ASP A 121 11.62 4.99 5.37
N GLN A 122 10.78 4.71 4.37
CA GLN A 122 9.32 4.80 4.43
C GLN A 122 8.66 3.43 4.60
N LEU A 123 9.42 2.34 4.41
CA LEU A 123 8.91 0.98 4.60
C LEU A 123 8.74 0.68 6.09
N ARG A 124 7.59 0.10 6.43
CA ARG A 124 7.30 -0.40 7.77
C ARG A 124 7.97 -1.75 8.04
N MET A 125 8.20 -2.53 6.98
CA MET A 125 9.02 -3.72 7.02
C MET A 125 10.42 -3.40 6.45
N PRO A 126 11.48 -3.54 7.24
CA PRO A 126 12.82 -3.32 6.73
C PRO A 126 13.11 -4.30 5.58
N PRO A 127 13.86 -3.88 4.55
CA PRO A 127 14.35 -4.80 3.54
C PRO A 127 15.17 -5.92 4.18
N ALA A 128 15.23 -7.08 3.52
CA ALA A 128 16.07 -8.17 4.00
C ALA A 128 17.53 -7.72 4.18
N ASP A 129 18.14 -8.18 5.28
CA ASP A 129 19.55 -7.90 5.58
C ASP A 129 20.43 -8.26 4.38
N GLY A 130 21.37 -7.38 4.03
CA GLY A 130 22.28 -7.59 2.90
C GLY A 130 21.78 -7.08 1.55
N LEU A 131 20.53 -6.60 1.42
CA LEU A 131 20.01 -6.10 0.14
C LEU A 131 20.80 -4.89 -0.38
N ALA A 132 21.16 -3.96 0.51
CA ALA A 132 21.92 -2.77 0.14
C ALA A 132 23.32 -3.12 -0.39
N GLU A 133 23.98 -4.10 0.24
CA GLU A 133 25.27 -4.63 -0.18
C GLU A 133 25.18 -5.36 -1.53
N GLN A 134 24.13 -6.17 -1.74
CA GLN A 134 23.89 -6.86 -3.01
C GLN A 134 23.66 -5.87 -4.17
N VAL A 135 22.89 -4.81 -3.95
CA VAL A 135 22.67 -3.76 -4.95
C VAL A 135 23.97 -3.03 -5.28
N ARG A 136 24.79 -2.73 -4.27
CA ARG A 136 26.10 -2.09 -4.47
C ARG A 136 27.07 -3.00 -5.23
N ALA A 137 27.05 -4.31 -4.98
CA ALA A 137 27.89 -5.28 -5.68
C ALA A 137 27.46 -5.52 -7.14
N ALA A 138 26.21 -5.21 -7.49
CA ALA A 138 25.65 -5.37 -8.83
C ALA A 138 25.66 -4.07 -9.68
N SER A 139 26.11 -2.95 -9.11
CA SER A 139 26.26 -1.65 -9.78
C SER A 139 27.69 -1.46 -10.27
#